data_AF-A0A8J7FV78-F1
#
_entry.id   AF-A0A8J7FV78-F1
#
_cell.length_a   1.000
_cell.length_b   1.000
_cell.length_c   1.000
_cell.angle_alpha   90.00
_cell.angle_beta   90.00
_cell.angle_gamma   90.00
#
_symmetry.space_group_name_H-M   'P 1'
#
loop_
_entity.id
_entity.type
_entity.pdbx_description
1 polymer ?
#
loop_
_entity_poly.entity_id
_entity_poly.type
_entity_poly.pdbx_seq_one_letter_code
_entity_poly.pdbx_strand_id
1 'polypeptide(L)'
;MNFSNIFLFIFSLLFTNLTAQINIEANSSVSGKIFKIDIEEDSKKYYITLKIQDSISSNKDFINEMEKYRTEYFNLQDKSLKSDSIKLIKHRMNILIENNTYYSIFKNEILKNNYKDFDKLIKLFKSESSQFFEKKEENKNRLVVDGTSVKIKLFKDKIIWSQSPSVKSHPEINKLLSSTLDILRDNKILQLDKKNTLGY
;
A
#
# COMPACT_ATOMS: atom_id res chain seq x y z
N MET A 1 47.05 -5.90 -10.15
CA MET A 1 45.77 -5.76 -9.42
C MET A 1 44.66 -5.71 -10.47
N ASN A 2 43.90 -6.78 -10.62
CA ASN A 2 43.06 -6.98 -11.80
C ASN A 2 41.78 -6.11 -11.75
N PHE A 3 41.56 -5.31 -12.80
CA PHE A 3 40.40 -4.43 -12.99
C PHE A 3 39.05 -5.15 -12.85
N SER A 4 39.02 -6.47 -13.08
CA SER A 4 37.83 -7.33 -12.93
C SER A 4 37.27 -7.34 -11.50
N ASN A 5 38.10 -7.18 -10.46
CA ASN A 5 37.63 -7.19 -9.07
C ASN A 5 37.06 -5.85 -8.61
N ILE A 6 37.46 -4.73 -9.23
CA ILE A 6 36.93 -3.39 -8.91
C ILE A 6 35.51 -3.22 -9.46
N PHE A 7 35.23 -3.78 -10.65
CA PHE A 7 33.90 -3.68 -11.26
C PHE A 7 32.84 -4.47 -10.49
N LEU A 8 33.18 -5.67 -9.98
CA LEU A 8 32.29 -6.45 -9.11
C LEU A 8 32.03 -5.77 -7.75
N PHE A 9 33.03 -5.07 -7.19
CA PHE A 9 32.86 -4.33 -5.94
C PHE A 9 31.94 -3.12 -6.11
N ILE A 10 32.08 -2.37 -7.21
CA ILE A 10 31.22 -1.23 -7.56
C ILE A 10 29.81 -1.69 -7.94
N PHE A 11 29.66 -2.83 -8.62
CA PHE A 11 28.34 -3.38 -8.92
C PHE A 11 27.63 -3.89 -7.66
N SER A 12 28.36 -4.43 -6.67
CA SER A 12 27.78 -4.80 -5.36
C SER A 12 27.34 -3.58 -4.53
N LEU A 13 28.02 -2.43 -4.66
CA LEU A 13 27.66 -1.18 -4.01
C LEU A 13 26.41 -0.51 -4.62
N LEU A 14 26.06 -0.87 -5.86
CA LEU A 14 24.83 -0.41 -6.52
C LEU A 14 23.60 -1.27 -6.18
N PHE A 15 23.79 -2.44 -5.57
CA PHE A 15 22.68 -3.23 -5.04
C PHE A 15 22.37 -2.82 -3.59
N THR A 16 21.36 -1.94 -3.49
CA THR A 16 20.41 -1.84 -2.37
C THR A 16 20.95 -1.37 -1.01
N ASN A 17 21.20 -0.06 -0.90
CA ASN A 17 21.08 0.65 0.39
C ASN A 17 19.60 0.90 0.77
N LEU A 18 18.67 0.08 0.28
CA LEU A 18 17.25 0.17 0.63
C LEU A 18 17.03 -0.53 1.97
N THR A 19 17.01 0.31 3.01
CA THR A 19 16.89 -0.07 4.42
C THR A 19 15.45 -0.06 4.92
N ALA A 20 14.46 0.19 4.05
CA ALA A 20 13.06 -0.17 4.24
C ALA A 20 12.21 0.01 2.98
N GLN A 21 11.17 -0.81 2.92
CA GLN A 21 10.03 -0.62 2.04
C GLN A 21 8.76 -0.74 2.88
N ILE A 22 7.98 0.33 2.92
CA ILE A 22 6.62 0.34 3.49
C ILE A 22 5.66 0.45 2.31
N ASN A 23 4.82 -0.56 2.13
CA ASN A 23 3.76 -0.51 1.13
C ASN A 23 2.44 -0.34 1.86
N ILE A 24 1.74 0.75 1.60
CA ILE A 24 0.43 1.05 2.18
C ILE A 24 -0.61 0.98 1.07
N GLU A 25 -1.54 0.06 1.21
CA GLU A 25 -2.71 -0.03 0.34
C GLU A 25 -3.94 0.43 1.13
N ALA A 26 -4.57 1.50 0.67
CA ALA A 26 -5.81 2.03 1.24
C ALA A 26 -6.93 1.92 0.20
N ASN A 27 -8.01 1.23 0.55
CA ASN A 27 -9.22 1.15 -0.27
C ASN A 27 -10.31 1.92 0.47
N SER A 28 -10.65 3.11 -0.01
CA SER A 28 -11.65 3.97 0.64
C SER A 28 -13.03 3.74 0.05
N SER A 29 -14.00 3.42 0.90
CA SER A 29 -15.40 3.30 0.47
C SER A 29 -16.04 4.66 0.21
N VAL A 30 -15.46 5.73 0.76
CA VAL A 30 -15.98 7.11 0.64
C VAL A 30 -15.60 7.72 -0.71
N SER A 31 -14.33 7.58 -1.12
CA SER A 31 -13.87 8.10 -2.41
C SER A 31 -14.00 7.08 -3.54
N GLY A 32 -14.20 5.79 -3.21
CA GLY A 32 -14.20 4.68 -4.17
C GLY A 32 -12.84 4.43 -4.83
N LYS A 33 -11.80 5.15 -4.40
CA LYS A 33 -10.46 5.10 -4.97
C LYS A 33 -9.57 4.15 -4.17
N ILE A 34 -8.67 3.49 -4.90
CA ILE A 34 -7.58 2.71 -4.33
C ILE A 34 -6.30 3.53 -4.40
N PHE A 35 -5.63 3.66 -3.26
CA PHE A 35 -4.36 4.35 -3.12
C PHE A 35 -3.30 3.34 -2.72
N LYS A 36 -2.15 3.39 -3.40
CA LYS A 36 -0.96 2.63 -3.04
C LYS A 36 0.17 3.61 -2.78
N ILE A 37 0.78 3.54 -1.59
CA ILE A 37 1.91 4.36 -1.19
C ILE A 37 3.08 3.43 -0.94
N ASP A 38 4.15 3.59 -1.71
CA ASP A 38 5.41 2.89 -1.52
C ASP A 38 6.42 3.89 -0.92
N ILE A 39 6.90 3.62 0.29
CA ILE A 39 7.94 4.41 0.98
C ILE A 39 9.20 3.57 1.05
N GLU A 40 10.21 4.03 0.34
CA GLU A 40 11.53 3.42 0.24
C GLU A 40 12.55 4.26 1.01
N GLU A 41 13.41 3.63 1.80
CA GLU A 41 14.36 4.34 2.66
C GLU A 41 15.81 4.00 2.31
N ASP A 42 16.65 5.03 2.17
CA ASP A 42 18.09 4.89 2.23
C ASP A 42 18.68 5.50 3.51
N SER A 43 20.00 5.62 3.62
CA SER A 43 20.63 6.21 4.82
C SER A 43 20.19 7.65 5.15
N LYS A 44 19.84 8.48 4.17
CA LYS A 44 19.64 9.95 4.32
C LYS A 44 18.26 10.44 3.88
N LYS A 45 17.55 9.69 3.05
CA LYS A 45 16.33 10.08 2.36
C LYS A 45 15.23 9.03 2.46
N TYR A 46 14.01 9.50 2.21
CA TYR A 46 12.88 8.65 1.84
C TYR A 46 12.47 8.95 0.41
N TYR A 47 12.18 7.91 -0.35
CA TYR A 47 11.57 7.96 -1.67
C TYR A 47 10.11 7.54 -1.52
N ILE A 48 9.18 8.44 -1.85
CA ILE A 48 7.74 8.23 -1.71
C ILE A 48 7.14 8.12 -3.10
N THR A 49 6.51 6.99 -3.42
CA THR A 49 5.73 6.78 -4.63
C THR A 49 4.26 6.63 -4.25
N LEU A 50 3.41 7.55 -4.70
CA LEU A 50 1.95 7.45 -4.57
C LEU A 50 1.37 7.04 -5.92
N LYS A 51 0.52 6.00 -5.92
CA LYS A 51 -0.26 5.55 -7.07
C LYS A 51 -1.74 5.67 -6.73
N ILE A 52 -2.50 6.36 -7.56
CA ILE A 52 -3.95 6.52 -7.41
C ILE A 52 -4.60 5.79 -8.57
N GLN A 53 -5.53 4.85 -8.27
CA GLN A 53 -6.30 4.19 -9.30
C GLN A 53 -7.25 5.19 -9.97
N ASP A 54 -7.10 5.36 -11.29
CA ASP A 54 -7.94 6.26 -12.07
C ASP A 54 -9.08 5.52 -12.77
N SER A 55 -8.77 4.38 -13.39
CA SER A 55 -9.74 3.53 -14.11
C SER A 55 -9.18 2.13 -14.40
N ILE A 56 -10.05 1.23 -14.86
CA ILE A 56 -9.68 -0.08 -15.40
C ILE A 56 -9.62 0.02 -16.93
N SER A 57 -8.60 -0.55 -17.57
CA SER A 57 -8.49 -0.57 -19.02
C SER A 57 -9.65 -1.34 -19.65
N SER A 58 -10.17 -0.83 -20.77
CA SER A 58 -11.26 -1.46 -21.52
C SER A 58 -10.75 -2.55 -22.48
N ASN A 59 -9.71 -3.27 -22.10
CA ASN A 59 -9.12 -4.33 -22.93
C ASN A 59 -10.13 -5.49 -23.09
N LYS A 60 -10.46 -5.85 -24.34
CA LYS A 60 -11.41 -6.92 -24.66
C LYS A 60 -10.98 -8.29 -24.14
N ASP A 61 -9.69 -8.61 -24.21
CA ASP A 61 -9.17 -9.91 -23.75
C ASP A 61 -9.31 -10.02 -22.23
N PHE A 62 -8.99 -8.95 -21.51
CA PHE A 62 -9.24 -8.85 -20.07
C PHE A 62 -10.72 -9.02 -19.73
N ILE A 63 -11.63 -8.32 -20.43
CA ILE A 63 -13.07 -8.41 -20.17
C ILE A 63 -13.56 -9.85 -20.37
N ASN A 64 -13.16 -10.50 -21.47
CA ASN A 64 -13.54 -11.88 -21.77
C ASN A 64 -13.01 -12.86 -20.72
N GLU A 65 -11.74 -12.73 -20.34
CA GLU A 65 -11.12 -13.59 -19.33
C GLU A 65 -11.75 -13.36 -17.94
N MET A 66 -12.05 -12.11 -17.60
CA MET A 66 -12.68 -11.74 -16.33
C MET A 66 -14.10 -12.31 -16.24
N GLU A 67 -14.91 -12.23 -17.30
CA GLU A 67 -16.26 -12.80 -17.33
C GLU A 67 -16.25 -14.34 -17.20
N LYS A 68 -15.24 -15.01 -17.77
CA LYS A 68 -15.03 -16.45 -17.56
C LYS A 68 -14.82 -16.77 -16.07
N TYR A 69 -13.85 -16.14 -15.42
CA TYR A 69 -13.59 -16.38 -14.00
C TYR A 69 -14.74 -15.97 -13.08
N ARG A 70 -15.47 -14.92 -13.45
CA ARG A 70 -16.68 -14.48 -12.74
C ARG A 70 -17.77 -15.54 -12.81
N THR A 71 -18.01 -16.09 -14.00
CA THR A 71 -18.96 -17.19 -14.21
C THR A 71 -18.55 -18.42 -13.41
N GLU A 72 -17.27 -18.82 -13.46
CA GLU A 72 -16.73 -19.90 -12.65
C GLU A 72 -16.95 -19.63 -11.15
N TYR A 73 -16.64 -18.43 -10.65
CA TYR A 73 -16.83 -18.06 -9.25
C TYR A 73 -18.29 -18.16 -8.79
N PHE A 74 -19.25 -17.70 -9.59
CA PHE A 74 -20.67 -17.80 -9.23
C PHE A 74 -21.20 -19.23 -9.30
N ASN A 75 -20.77 -20.02 -10.29
CA ASN A 75 -21.14 -21.43 -10.40
C ASN A 75 -20.59 -22.29 -9.25
N LEU A 76 -19.49 -21.86 -8.61
CA LEU A 76 -18.93 -22.52 -7.43
C LEU A 76 -19.68 -22.27 -6.13
N GLN A 77 -20.66 -21.37 -6.10
CA GLN A 77 -21.52 -21.21 -4.92
C GLN A 77 -22.48 -22.40 -4.74
N ASP A 78 -22.53 -23.32 -5.70
CA ASP A 78 -23.14 -24.64 -5.54
C ASP A 78 -22.25 -25.56 -4.66
N LYS A 79 -22.85 -26.15 -3.63
CA LYS A 79 -22.20 -26.57 -2.35
C LYS A 79 -21.15 -27.70 -2.40
N SER A 80 -20.69 -28.14 -3.57
CA SER A 80 -19.85 -29.34 -3.72
C SER A 80 -18.33 -29.09 -3.77
N LEU A 81 -17.87 -27.84 -3.85
CA LEU A 81 -16.46 -27.51 -4.09
C LEU A 81 -15.72 -26.87 -2.89
N LYS A 82 -14.43 -27.19 -2.77
CA LYS A 82 -13.57 -26.84 -1.62
C LYS A 82 -13.22 -25.35 -1.60
N SER A 83 -13.08 -24.78 -0.39
CA SER A 83 -12.76 -23.35 -0.17
C SER A 83 -11.52 -22.84 -0.91
N ASP A 84 -10.56 -23.71 -1.21
CA ASP A 84 -9.29 -23.34 -1.84
C ASP A 84 -9.45 -23.04 -3.35
N SER A 85 -10.42 -23.67 -4.03
CA SER A 85 -10.74 -23.35 -5.42
C SER A 85 -11.28 -21.93 -5.56
N ILE A 86 -12.17 -21.53 -4.65
CA ILE A 86 -12.76 -20.18 -4.61
C ILE A 86 -11.67 -19.13 -4.33
N LYS A 87 -10.77 -19.41 -3.36
CA LYS A 87 -9.64 -18.52 -3.05
C LYS A 87 -8.72 -18.35 -4.25
N LEU A 88 -8.42 -19.43 -4.97
CA LEU A 88 -7.55 -19.39 -6.15
C LEU A 88 -8.16 -18.54 -7.27
N ILE A 89 -9.45 -18.71 -7.56
CA ILE A 89 -10.14 -17.92 -8.59
C ILE A 89 -10.18 -16.44 -8.21
N LYS A 90 -10.57 -16.13 -6.98
CA LYS A 90 -10.55 -14.75 -6.47
C LYS A 90 -9.16 -14.13 -6.58
N HIS A 91 -8.12 -14.90 -6.29
CA HIS A 91 -6.73 -14.45 -6.43
C HIS A 91 -6.37 -14.15 -7.89
N ARG A 92 -6.75 -15.02 -8.83
CA ARG A 92 -6.54 -14.78 -10.28
C ARG A 92 -7.27 -13.55 -10.79
N MET A 93 -8.54 -13.36 -10.38
CA MET A 93 -9.32 -12.16 -10.72
C MET A 93 -8.62 -10.89 -10.24
N ASN A 94 -8.10 -10.87 -9.01
CA ASN A 94 -7.38 -9.72 -8.48
C ASN A 94 -6.10 -9.41 -9.27
N ILE A 95 -5.34 -10.43 -9.68
CA ILE A 95 -4.14 -10.25 -10.52
C ILE A 95 -4.51 -9.63 -11.88
N LEU A 96 -5.57 -10.13 -12.52
CA LEU A 96 -6.00 -9.60 -13.82
C LEU A 96 -6.45 -8.15 -13.72
N ILE A 97 -7.22 -7.80 -12.68
CA ILE A 97 -7.61 -6.41 -12.40
C ILE A 97 -6.36 -5.56 -12.24
N GLU A 98 -5.42 -5.97 -11.41
CA GLU A 98 -4.21 -5.20 -11.12
C GLU A 98 -3.37 -4.93 -12.38
N ASN A 99 -3.16 -5.95 -13.21
CA ASN A 99 -2.39 -5.84 -14.46
C ASN A 99 -3.04 -4.93 -15.52
N ASN A 100 -4.35 -4.75 -15.45
CA ASN A 100 -5.12 -3.97 -16.42
C ASN A 100 -5.63 -2.63 -15.84
N THR A 101 -5.13 -2.21 -14.67
CA THR A 101 -5.53 -0.95 -14.03
C THR A 101 -4.61 0.20 -14.43
N TYR A 102 -5.19 1.37 -14.71
CA TYR A 102 -4.46 2.61 -14.91
C TYR A 102 -4.28 3.37 -13.60
N TYR A 103 -3.07 3.84 -13.37
CA TYR A 103 -2.71 4.62 -12.19
C TYR A 103 -2.03 5.93 -12.55
N SER A 104 -2.43 7.00 -11.88
CA SER A 104 -1.65 8.21 -11.77
C SER A 104 -0.52 7.98 -10.78
N ILE A 105 0.72 8.17 -11.23
CA ILE A 105 1.93 7.90 -10.45
C ILE A 105 2.65 9.20 -10.11
N PHE A 106 2.81 9.44 -8.82
CA PHE A 106 3.51 10.59 -8.26
C PHE A 106 4.72 10.12 -7.47
N LYS A 107 5.88 10.76 -7.69
CA LYS A 107 7.14 10.41 -7.03
C LYS A 107 7.73 11.62 -6.36
N ASN A 108 8.26 11.44 -5.14
CA ASN A 108 8.94 12.48 -4.41
C ASN A 108 10.13 11.92 -3.62
N GLU A 109 11.17 12.74 -3.39
CA GLU A 109 12.23 12.44 -2.45
C GLU A 109 12.24 13.46 -1.30
N ILE A 110 12.46 12.98 -0.08
CA ILE A 110 12.57 13.86 1.10
C ILE A 110 13.82 13.52 1.91
N LEU A 111 14.46 14.56 2.44
CA LEU A 111 15.57 14.41 3.38
C LEU A 111 15.02 14.11 4.78
N LYS A 112 15.57 13.10 5.46
CA LYS A 112 15.16 12.74 6.83
C LYS A 112 15.24 13.89 7.82
N ASN A 113 16.25 14.74 7.66
CA ASN A 113 16.48 15.91 8.53
C ASN A 113 15.36 16.94 8.44
N ASN A 114 14.65 17.03 7.31
CA ASN A 114 13.57 17.98 7.10
C ASN A 114 12.25 17.50 7.72
N TYR A 115 12.11 16.19 7.96
CA TYR A 115 10.88 15.57 8.44
C TYR A 115 11.15 14.60 9.60
N LYS A 116 11.72 15.11 10.69
CA LYS A 116 12.13 14.29 11.85
C LYS A 116 10.98 13.47 12.46
N ASP A 117 9.78 14.02 12.52
CA ASP A 117 8.63 13.30 13.09
C ASP A 117 8.15 12.17 12.19
N PHE A 118 8.32 12.31 10.87
CA PHE A 118 8.09 11.24 9.92
C PHE A 118 9.13 10.12 10.10
N ASP A 119 10.41 10.46 10.22
CA ASP A 119 11.48 9.49 10.50
C ASP A 119 11.24 8.70 11.79
N LYS A 120 10.83 9.36 12.88
CA LYS A 120 10.43 8.68 14.13
C LYS A 120 9.30 7.69 13.91
N LEU A 121 8.29 8.08 13.12
CA LEU A 121 7.14 7.24 12.85
C LEU A 121 7.53 6.01 12.02
N ILE A 122 8.33 6.20 10.96
CA ILE A 122 8.86 5.10 10.16
C ILE A 122 9.65 4.12 11.04
N LYS A 123 10.51 4.64 11.94
CA LYS A 123 11.26 3.82 12.91
C LYS A 123 10.34 3.02 13.83
N LEU A 124 9.28 3.63 14.38
CA LEU A 124 8.27 2.95 15.19
C LEU A 124 7.64 1.77 14.43
N PHE A 125 7.24 1.99 13.18
CA PHE A 125 6.66 0.92 12.35
C PHE A 125 7.65 -0.23 12.13
N LYS A 126 8.95 0.05 12.02
CA LYS A 126 9.98 -0.99 11.91
C LYS A 126 10.23 -1.74 13.21
N SER A 127 10.29 -1.04 14.35
CA SER A 127 10.72 -1.63 15.62
C SER A 127 9.63 -2.41 16.35
N GLU A 128 8.38 -1.95 16.25
CA GLU A 128 7.28 -2.55 16.99
C GLU A 128 6.79 -3.86 16.36
N SER A 129 5.96 -4.63 17.06
CA SER A 129 5.29 -5.81 16.51
C SER A 129 4.04 -5.43 15.70
N SER A 130 3.45 -6.36 14.93
CA SER A 130 2.13 -6.09 14.31
C SER A 130 1.03 -5.97 15.37
N GLN A 131 1.13 -6.76 16.44
CA GLN A 131 0.17 -6.79 17.55
C GLN A 131 0.11 -5.46 18.31
N PHE A 132 1.22 -4.71 18.38
CA PHE A 132 1.25 -3.37 18.96
C PHE A 132 0.22 -2.44 18.30
N PHE A 133 0.05 -2.56 16.98
CA PHE A 133 -0.88 -1.74 16.21
C PHE A 133 -2.31 -2.28 16.22
N GLU A 134 -2.50 -3.55 16.60
CA GLU A 134 -3.82 -4.14 16.80
C GLU A 134 -4.37 -3.68 18.16
N LYS A 135 -4.99 -2.49 18.20
CA LYS A 135 -5.60 -1.94 19.42
C LYS A 135 -6.89 -2.67 19.82
N LYS A 136 -6.76 -3.93 20.23
CA LYS A 136 -7.87 -4.87 20.47
C LYS A 136 -8.89 -4.35 21.47
N GLU A 137 -8.45 -3.71 22.54
CA GLU A 137 -9.30 -3.16 23.60
C GLU A 137 -10.20 -2.02 23.08
N GLU A 138 -9.62 -1.08 22.34
CA GLU A 138 -10.31 0.12 21.82
C GLU A 138 -11.26 -0.21 20.65
N ASN A 139 -11.05 -1.36 19.99
CA ASN A 139 -11.83 -1.81 18.84
C ASN A 139 -13.01 -2.76 19.22
N LYS A 140 -13.09 -3.25 20.46
CA LYS A 140 -14.10 -4.27 20.90
C LYS A 140 -15.56 -3.87 20.63
N ASN A 141 -15.89 -2.57 20.64
CA ASN A 141 -17.27 -2.07 20.54
C ASN A 141 -17.51 -1.19 19.31
N ARG A 142 -16.62 -1.21 18.31
CA ARG A 142 -16.71 -0.27 17.20
C ARG A 142 -17.45 -0.88 16.01
N LEU A 143 -18.62 -0.32 15.72
CA LEU A 143 -19.32 -0.57 14.46
C LEU A 143 -18.51 0.07 13.32
N VAL A 144 -17.96 -0.76 12.45
CA VAL A 144 -17.13 -0.32 11.31
C VAL A 144 -18.05 -0.01 10.15
N VAL A 145 -18.34 1.27 9.94
CA VAL A 145 -19.32 1.74 8.92
C VAL A 145 -18.64 2.18 7.63
N ASP A 146 -17.38 2.65 7.71
CA ASP A 146 -16.75 3.39 6.61
C ASP A 146 -16.07 2.49 5.56
N GLY A 147 -16.05 1.17 5.77
CA GLY A 147 -15.57 0.15 4.83
C GLY A 147 -14.09 0.26 4.38
N THR A 148 -13.39 1.31 4.80
CA THR A 148 -12.00 1.54 4.43
C THR A 148 -11.11 0.45 5.02
N SER A 149 -10.18 -0.08 4.24
CA SER A 149 -9.16 -0.99 4.74
C SER A 149 -7.76 -0.49 4.40
N VAL A 150 -6.85 -0.66 5.34
CA VAL A 150 -5.44 -0.28 5.20
C VAL A 150 -4.58 -1.50 5.48
N LYS A 151 -3.73 -1.82 4.51
CA LYS A 151 -2.71 -2.87 4.63
C LYS A 151 -1.34 -2.24 4.54
N ILE A 152 -0.52 -2.43 5.58
CA ILE A 152 0.86 -1.96 5.64
C ILE A 152 1.77 -3.18 5.61
N LYS A 153 2.59 -3.30 4.56
CA LYS A 153 3.63 -4.34 4.46
C LYS A 153 5.01 -3.71 4.66
N LEU A 154 5.70 -4.16 5.69
CA LEU A 154 7.08 -3.82 6.02
C LEU A 154 7.94 -5.03 5.70
N PHE A 155 9.08 -4.83 5.03
CA PHE A 155 10.15 -5.82 4.80
C PHE A 155 9.79 -7.31 4.90
N LYS A 156 9.74 -7.97 3.74
CA LYS A 156 9.49 -9.40 3.49
C LYS A 156 8.26 -10.03 4.19
N ASP A 157 8.03 -9.90 5.50
CA ASP A 157 6.99 -10.68 6.21
C ASP A 157 6.13 -9.94 7.25
N LYS A 158 6.43 -8.68 7.62
CA LYS A 158 5.58 -7.98 8.59
C LYS A 158 4.40 -7.30 7.90
N ILE A 159 3.20 -7.82 8.18
CA ILE A 159 1.93 -7.29 7.67
C ILE A 159 1.13 -6.75 8.84
N ILE A 160 0.69 -5.50 8.74
CA ILE A 160 -0.27 -4.86 9.64
C ILE A 160 -1.52 -4.62 8.81
N TRP A 161 -2.66 -5.04 9.33
CA TRP A 161 -3.94 -4.82 8.68
C TRP A 161 -4.90 -4.15 9.64
N SER A 162 -5.57 -3.11 9.16
CA SER A 162 -6.54 -2.34 9.93
C SER A 162 -7.74 -2.02 9.08
N GLN A 163 -8.92 -2.20 9.64
CA GLN A 163 -10.16 -1.67 9.07
C GLN A 163 -10.45 -0.30 9.67
N SER A 164 -10.78 0.66 8.81
CA SER A 164 -11.19 2.02 9.13
C SER A 164 -10.29 2.70 10.17
N PRO A 165 -8.97 2.82 9.90
CA PRO A 165 -8.07 3.47 10.83
C PRO A 165 -8.48 4.93 11.02
N SER A 166 -8.69 5.31 12.28
CA SER A 166 -8.99 6.69 12.67
C SER A 166 -8.01 7.15 13.72
N VAL A 167 -7.95 8.46 13.97
CA VAL A 167 -7.16 9.03 15.06
C VAL A 167 -7.45 8.36 16.41
N LYS A 168 -8.69 7.91 16.64
CA LYS A 168 -9.09 7.25 17.89
C LYS A 168 -8.75 5.76 17.95
N SER A 169 -8.84 5.02 16.84
CA SER A 169 -8.65 3.54 16.84
C SER A 169 -7.24 3.11 16.47
N HIS A 170 -6.60 3.82 15.55
CA HIS A 170 -5.27 3.48 15.04
C HIS A 170 -4.50 4.78 14.80
N PRO A 171 -4.21 5.58 15.84
CA PRO A 171 -3.59 6.90 15.72
C PRO A 171 -2.27 6.87 14.93
N GLU A 172 -1.45 5.83 15.11
CA GLU A 172 -0.15 5.70 14.47
C GLU A 172 -0.30 5.42 12.96
N ILE A 173 -1.25 4.54 12.58
CA ILE A 173 -1.57 4.26 11.17
C ILE A 173 -2.16 5.49 10.50
N ASN A 174 -3.09 6.17 11.18
CA ASN A 174 -3.70 7.39 10.67
C ASN A 174 -2.66 8.49 10.49
N LYS A 175 -1.77 8.69 11.46
CA LYS A 175 -0.67 9.67 11.40
C LYS A 175 0.31 9.36 10.28
N LEU A 176 0.62 8.09 10.02
CA LEU A 176 1.51 7.71 8.91
C LEU A 176 0.92 8.14 7.58
N LEU A 177 -0.35 7.82 7.36
CA LEU A 177 -1.07 8.20 6.15
C LEU A 177 -1.17 9.71 6.00
N SER A 178 -1.63 10.42 7.04
CA SER A 178 -1.81 11.87 6.97
C SER A 178 -0.48 12.59 6.75
N SER A 179 0.57 12.25 7.51
CA SER A 179 1.89 12.86 7.34
C SER A 179 2.49 12.58 5.96
N THR A 180 2.30 11.38 5.41
CA THR A 180 2.77 11.08 4.04
C THR A 180 2.06 11.95 3.01
N LEU A 181 0.73 12.07 3.10
CA LEU A 181 -0.04 12.90 2.18
C LEU A 181 0.27 14.40 2.33
N ASP A 182 0.49 14.88 3.56
CA ASP A 182 0.86 16.26 3.84
C ASP A 182 2.24 16.60 3.25
N ILE A 183 3.22 15.71 3.40
CA ILE A 183 4.54 15.84 2.75
C ILE A 183 4.39 16.01 1.23
N LEU A 184 3.53 15.21 0.59
CA LEU A 184 3.31 15.31 -0.86
C LEU A 184 2.62 16.63 -1.26
N ARG A 185 1.75 17.18 -0.41
CA ARG A 185 1.12 18.49 -0.63
C ARG A 185 2.12 19.64 -0.44
N ASP A 186 2.94 19.59 0.61
CA ASP A 186 3.97 20.60 0.90
C ASP A 186 4.99 20.71 -0.24
N ASN A 187 5.31 19.58 -0.87
CA ASN A 187 6.18 19.51 -2.05
C ASN A 187 5.45 19.80 -3.38
N LYS A 188 4.18 20.24 -3.32
CA LYS A 188 3.34 20.59 -4.49
C LYS A 188 3.15 19.45 -5.50
N ILE A 189 3.29 18.20 -5.06
CA ILE A 189 3.11 17.00 -5.89
C ILE A 189 1.62 16.67 -6.03
N LEU A 190 0.90 16.69 -4.92
CA LEU A 190 -0.55 16.65 -4.93
C LEU A 190 -1.07 18.08 -5.07
N GLN A 191 -1.88 18.33 -6.10
CA GLN A 191 -2.61 19.60 -6.20
C GLN A 191 -3.44 19.79 -4.91
N LEU A 192 -3.51 21.03 -4.43
CA LEU A 192 -4.09 21.43 -3.13
C LEU A 192 -5.54 20.96 -2.89
N ASP A 193 -6.19 20.38 -3.89
CA ASP A 193 -7.55 19.87 -3.79
C ASP A 193 -7.59 18.59 -2.95
N LYS A 194 -7.74 18.79 -1.63
CA LYS A 194 -7.94 17.75 -0.62
C LYS A 194 -9.00 16.73 -1.03
N LYS A 195 -9.94 17.08 -1.91
CA LYS A 195 -11.02 16.21 -2.41
C LYS A 195 -10.53 14.90 -3.01
N ASN A 196 -9.38 14.89 -3.67
CA ASN A 196 -8.83 13.68 -4.28
C ASN A 196 -8.25 12.69 -3.27
N THR A 197 -8.06 13.12 -2.03
CA THR A 197 -7.44 12.32 -0.95
C THR A 197 -8.19 12.42 0.39
N LEU A 198 -9.45 12.88 0.36
CA LEU A 198 -10.29 13.13 1.53
C LEU A 198 -10.95 11.82 1.96
N GLY A 199 -10.67 11.38 3.19
CA GLY A 199 -11.09 10.04 3.64
C GLY A 199 -10.29 8.91 3.00
N TYR A 200 -9.05 9.24 2.60
CA TYR A 200 -8.11 8.53 1.72
C TYR A 200 -8.41 8.72 0.24
#